data_AF-A0AAV0KAK1-F1
#
_entry.id   AF-A0AAV0KAK1-F1
#
_cell.length_a   1.000
_cell.length_b   1.000
_cell.length_c   1.000
_cell.angle_alpha   90.00
_cell.angle_beta   90.00
_cell.angle_gamma   90.00
#
_symmetry.space_group_name_H-M   'P 1'
#
loop_
_entity.id
_entity.type
_entity.pdbx_description
1 polymer ?
#
loop_
_entity_poly.entity_id
_entity_poly.type
_entity_poly.pdbx_seq_one_letter_code
_entity_poly.pdbx_strand_id
1 'polypeptide(L)'
;MEKPNPSLSPQLLLLLLLVIVTASSRCRAENNVVGGRGKQSSSSSSGVAFFIFGDSFLDAGNNNYINTTTLDQANFPPYGRTFFNFPTGRFSDGRLLPDFIAKYAKLPLIPPFLKPGNNINDMAMGANFASAGAGALVETFQGDVIDLQTQLGNMKKVGKGLRNKLGKEERDAKISGGVYMFSIGSNDYMSPFLTNSSSSLLFHTSSSRFVAMVLANLTAVVKDIYDMGGRKFVFMNVPTLGCLPAMRLLMKNPNGKCYEEQVSELAKLHNARLSTVVLPRLARELKGFKYSLFDFSTSLHRRMTHPSNYGTFYLNLIGGPVKLLTFEG
;
A
#
# COMPACT_ATOMS: atom_id res chain seq x y z
N MET A 1 8.56 10.39 31.04
CA MET A 1 7.09 10.50 30.91
C MET A 1 6.76 10.47 29.43
N GLU A 2 6.33 9.30 28.96
CA GLU A 2 5.95 8.99 27.58
C GLU A 2 4.74 9.86 27.19
N LYS A 3 4.88 10.72 26.18
CA LYS A 3 3.75 11.50 25.65
C LYS A 3 2.97 10.66 24.63
N PRO A 4 1.64 10.81 24.53
CA PRO A 4 0.81 9.95 23.71
C PRO A 4 1.07 10.15 22.21
N ASN A 5 1.32 9.03 21.52
CA ASN A 5 1.49 8.89 20.07
C ASN A 5 0.41 9.64 19.26
N PRO A 6 0.72 10.21 18.08
CA PRO A 6 -0.29 10.72 17.17
C PRO A 6 -1.05 9.55 16.55
N SER A 7 -2.14 9.16 17.22
CA SER A 7 -3.07 8.16 16.73
C SER A 7 -3.52 8.49 15.31
N LEU A 8 -3.49 7.51 14.40
CA LEU A 8 -4.41 7.50 13.25
C LEU A 8 -5.79 7.94 13.75
N SER A 9 -6.52 8.76 12.97
CA SER A 9 -7.80 9.29 13.46
C SER A 9 -8.66 8.13 13.98
N PRO A 10 -9.35 8.29 15.13
CA PRO A 10 -10.17 7.21 15.69
C PRO A 10 -11.14 6.62 14.67
N GLN A 11 -11.59 7.43 13.69
CA GLN A 11 -12.45 7.01 12.58
C GLN A 11 -11.73 6.13 11.55
N LEU A 12 -10.47 6.42 11.21
CA LEU A 12 -9.66 5.57 10.34
C LEU A 12 -9.30 4.25 11.03
N LEU A 13 -8.97 4.32 12.32
CA LEU A 13 -8.74 3.14 13.14
C LEU A 13 -10.02 2.29 13.22
N LEU A 14 -11.20 2.92 13.40
CA LEU A 14 -12.51 2.26 13.49
C LEU A 14 -12.96 1.63 12.16
N LEU A 15 -12.70 2.28 11.02
CA LEU A 15 -12.96 1.72 9.69
C LEU A 15 -12.04 0.53 9.38
N LEU A 16 -10.75 0.64 9.69
CA LEU A 16 -9.79 -0.47 9.57
C LEU A 16 -10.14 -1.62 10.55
N LEU A 17 -10.59 -1.27 11.76
CA LEU A 17 -11.11 -2.19 12.78
C LEU A 17 -12.36 -2.92 12.32
N LEU A 18 -13.34 -2.26 11.68
CA LEU A 18 -14.55 -2.92 11.17
C LEU A 18 -14.21 -4.00 10.13
N VAL A 19 -13.20 -3.77 9.28
CA VAL A 19 -12.75 -4.76 8.29
C VAL A 19 -11.98 -5.92 8.95
N ILE A 20 -11.17 -5.64 9.97
CA ILE A 20 -10.36 -6.65 10.67
C ILE A 20 -11.19 -7.46 11.69
N VAL A 21 -12.06 -6.81 12.46
CA VAL A 21 -12.92 -7.46 13.48
C VAL A 21 -14.02 -8.30 12.84
N THR A 22 -14.59 -7.87 11.70
CA THR A 22 -15.52 -8.74 10.95
C THR A 22 -14.84 -9.94 10.28
N ALA A 23 -13.51 -10.02 10.30
CA ALA A 23 -12.75 -11.19 9.86
C ALA A 23 -12.63 -12.29 10.93
N SER A 24 -12.82 -11.94 12.20
CA SER A 24 -12.61 -12.86 13.33
C SER A 24 -13.85 -13.69 13.68
N SER A 25 -15.04 -13.32 13.18
CA SER A 25 -16.31 -13.75 13.79
C SER A 25 -17.05 -14.90 13.10
N ARG A 26 -16.49 -15.56 12.06
CA ARG A 26 -17.17 -16.72 11.43
C ARG A 26 -16.21 -17.82 10.98
N CYS A 27 -15.62 -18.51 11.94
CA CYS A 27 -15.38 -19.94 11.82
C CYS A 27 -16.19 -20.64 12.90
N ARG A 28 -17.47 -20.92 12.62
CA ARG A 28 -18.25 -21.88 13.42
C ARG A 28 -18.37 -23.12 12.54
N ALA A 29 -17.50 -24.09 12.77
CA ALA A 29 -17.71 -25.44 12.28
C ALA A 29 -18.92 -26.00 13.03
N GLU A 30 -19.94 -26.48 12.31
CA GLU A 30 -20.99 -27.31 12.88
C GLU A 30 -20.36 -28.65 13.28
N ASN A 31 -20.17 -28.87 14.58
CA ASN A 31 -19.74 -30.16 15.10
C ASN A 31 -20.96 -31.08 15.18
N ASN A 32 -21.15 -31.92 14.16
CA ASN A 32 -21.83 -33.20 14.36
C ASN A 32 -20.86 -34.15 15.05
N VAL A 33 -21.17 -34.48 16.31
CA VAL A 33 -20.36 -35.36 17.16
C VAL A 33 -20.64 -36.81 16.78
N VAL A 34 -19.65 -37.49 16.22
CA VAL A 34 -19.48 -38.95 16.35
C VAL A 34 -18.07 -39.19 16.89
N GLY A 35 -18.00 -39.92 18.00
CA GLY A 35 -16.82 -40.05 18.85
C GLY A 35 -15.64 -40.78 18.21
N GLY A 36 -14.44 -40.29 18.51
CA GLY A 36 -13.17 -40.97 18.25
C GLY A 36 -12.02 -40.20 18.91
N ARG A 37 -11.24 -40.87 19.78
CA ARG A 37 -10.03 -40.32 20.42
C ARG A 37 -9.00 -39.95 19.35
N GLY A 38 -8.76 -38.66 19.15
CA GLY A 38 -7.76 -38.11 18.22
C GLY A 38 -6.94 -37.00 18.89
N LYS A 39 -5.62 -37.05 18.65
CA LYS A 39 -4.57 -36.13 19.14
C LYS A 39 -5.03 -34.67 19.19
N GLN A 40 -4.74 -33.99 20.31
CA GLN A 40 -4.80 -32.53 20.41
C GLN A 40 -3.91 -31.93 19.31
N SER A 41 -4.54 -31.46 18.23
CA SER A 41 -3.92 -30.49 17.35
C SER A 41 -3.85 -29.19 18.14
N SER A 42 -2.63 -28.70 18.35
CA SER A 42 -2.41 -27.33 18.78
C SER A 42 -3.17 -26.41 17.82
N SER A 43 -4.20 -25.74 18.30
CA SER A 43 -4.91 -24.73 17.53
C SER A 43 -3.93 -23.61 17.18
N SER A 44 -3.33 -23.68 15.99
CA SER A 44 -2.62 -22.54 15.43
C SER A 44 -3.67 -21.44 15.31
N SER A 45 -3.51 -20.37 16.08
CA SER A 45 -4.40 -19.21 15.97
C SER A 45 -4.36 -18.76 14.51
N SER A 46 -5.49 -18.95 13.81
CA SER A 46 -5.70 -18.60 12.41
C SER A 46 -5.59 -17.08 12.23
N GLY A 47 -4.36 -16.59 12.21
CA GLY A 47 -4.08 -15.17 12.01
C GLY A 47 -4.45 -14.76 10.59
N VAL A 48 -5.10 -13.60 10.49
CA VAL A 48 -5.46 -12.95 9.21
C VAL A 48 -4.17 -12.65 8.45
N ALA A 49 -4.05 -13.15 7.22
CA ALA A 49 -2.93 -12.81 6.35
C ALA A 49 -3.08 -11.37 5.82
N PHE A 50 -1.99 -10.61 5.79
CA PHE A 50 -1.99 -9.22 5.32
C PHE A 50 -1.08 -9.02 4.12
N PHE A 51 -1.68 -8.85 2.94
CA PHE A 51 -0.97 -8.70 1.67
C PHE A 51 -1.00 -7.24 1.23
N ILE A 52 0.15 -6.71 0.84
CA ILE A 52 0.33 -5.28 0.57
C ILE A 52 0.84 -5.10 -0.86
N PHE A 53 0.18 -4.24 -1.62
CA PHE A 53 0.47 -3.90 -3.00
C PHE A 53 0.57 -2.39 -3.13
N GLY A 54 1.40 -1.92 -4.05
CA GLY A 54 1.45 -0.51 -4.33
C GLY A 54 2.83 0.04 -4.63
N ASP A 55 2.97 1.32 -4.30
CA ASP A 55 4.13 2.14 -4.54
C ASP A 55 4.97 2.38 -3.27
N SER A 56 5.81 3.41 -3.32
CA SER A 56 6.72 3.83 -2.24
C SER A 56 6.02 4.10 -0.90
N PHE A 57 4.73 4.45 -0.89
CA PHE A 57 4.00 4.65 0.37
C PHE A 57 3.87 3.37 1.20
N LEU A 58 4.01 2.21 0.54
CA LEU A 58 3.82 0.90 1.14
C LEU A 58 5.04 -0.03 0.99
N ASP A 59 6.09 0.34 0.25
CA ASP A 59 7.25 -0.52 -0.03
C ASP A 59 8.09 -0.82 1.23
N ALA A 60 8.10 -2.09 1.64
CA ALA A 60 8.90 -2.58 2.77
C ALA A 60 10.40 -2.78 2.47
N GLY A 61 10.86 -2.41 1.27
CA GLY A 61 12.25 -2.52 0.80
C GLY A 61 12.45 -3.52 -0.34
N ASN A 62 11.42 -3.82 -1.15
CA ASN A 62 11.57 -4.69 -2.31
C ASN A 62 12.55 -4.11 -3.34
N ASN A 63 12.59 -2.78 -3.49
CA ASN A 63 13.46 -2.10 -4.45
C ASN A 63 14.97 -2.28 -4.18
N ASN A 64 15.35 -2.77 -2.99
CA ASN A 64 16.74 -3.11 -2.68
C ASN A 64 17.24 -4.38 -3.41
N TYR A 65 16.33 -5.15 -4.00
CA TYR A 65 16.61 -6.48 -4.55
C TYR A 65 16.30 -6.58 -6.05
N ILE A 66 16.14 -5.45 -6.71
CA ILE A 66 16.03 -5.33 -8.17
C ILE A 66 17.09 -4.34 -8.66
N ASN A 67 17.42 -4.41 -9.94
CA ASN A 67 18.19 -3.35 -10.58
C ASN A 67 17.23 -2.17 -10.82
N THR A 68 17.54 -1.00 -10.28
CA THR A 68 16.66 0.17 -10.29
C THR A 68 17.50 1.44 -10.14
N THR A 69 16.87 2.60 -10.15
CA THR A 69 17.51 3.91 -10.02
C THR A 69 17.54 4.40 -8.57
N THR A 70 18.37 5.40 -8.28
CA THR A 70 18.40 6.05 -6.96
C THR A 70 17.11 6.82 -6.62
N LEU A 71 16.25 7.10 -7.61
CA LEU A 71 14.93 7.71 -7.36
C LEU A 71 13.99 6.76 -6.62
N ASP A 72 14.14 5.46 -6.86
CA ASP A 72 13.25 4.42 -6.37
C ASP A 72 13.93 3.53 -5.31
N GLN A 73 15.03 4.01 -4.70
CA GLN A 73 15.71 3.36 -3.59
C GLN A 73 15.75 4.23 -2.33
N ALA A 74 15.57 3.58 -1.18
CA ALA A 74 15.62 4.20 0.15
C ALA A 74 16.55 3.41 1.09
N ASN A 75 17.67 2.91 0.57
CA ASN A 75 18.69 2.12 1.28
C ASN A 75 19.87 2.97 1.79
N PHE A 76 19.66 4.27 1.99
CA PHE A 76 20.64 5.22 2.51
C PHE A 76 20.04 6.10 3.63
N PRO A 77 20.87 6.73 4.50
CA PRO A 77 20.36 7.65 5.51
C PRO A 77 19.61 8.84 4.88
N PRO A 78 18.53 9.36 5.50
CA PRO A 78 18.08 9.11 6.87
C PRO A 78 17.00 8.01 7.00
N TYR A 79 16.76 7.20 5.98
CA TYR A 79 15.72 6.17 6.02
C TYR A 79 15.97 5.14 7.13
N GLY A 80 14.90 4.70 7.80
CA GLY A 80 14.93 3.67 8.86
C GLY A 80 15.53 4.09 10.22
N ARG A 81 16.07 5.31 10.37
CA ARG A 81 16.74 5.79 11.60
C ARG A 81 15.93 5.72 12.90
N THR A 82 14.61 5.90 12.88
CA THR A 82 13.77 6.03 14.10
C THR A 82 13.26 4.70 14.65
N PHE A 83 13.26 3.64 13.84
CA PHE A 83 12.72 2.34 14.25
C PHE A 83 13.65 1.17 13.96
N PHE A 84 14.26 1.14 12.78
CA PHE A 84 15.15 0.03 12.37
C PHE A 84 16.62 0.30 12.71
N ASN A 85 16.98 1.57 12.92
CA ASN A 85 18.36 2.04 13.12
C ASN A 85 19.30 1.82 11.92
N PHE A 86 18.76 1.42 10.76
CA PHE A 86 19.48 1.35 9.48
C PHE A 86 18.50 1.47 8.30
N PRO A 87 18.96 1.89 7.10
CA PRO A 87 18.10 2.01 5.92
C PRO A 87 17.62 0.66 5.41
N THR A 88 16.32 0.38 5.53
CA THR A 88 15.73 -0.89 5.08
C THR A 88 15.23 -0.86 3.64
N GLY A 89 15.33 0.26 2.93
CA GLY A 89 14.64 0.45 1.64
C GLY A 89 13.22 1.01 1.77
N ARG A 90 12.79 1.42 2.97
CA ARG A 90 11.47 2.02 3.21
C ARG A 90 11.56 3.53 3.00
N PHE A 91 10.59 4.11 2.30
CA PHE A 91 10.47 5.57 2.11
C PHE A 91 9.91 6.28 3.35
N SER A 92 10.52 5.99 4.49
CA SER A 92 10.21 6.53 5.80
C SER A 92 11.47 6.47 6.66
N ASP A 93 11.59 7.38 7.61
CA ASP A 93 12.66 7.34 8.58
C ASP A 93 12.44 6.21 9.62
N GLY A 94 11.34 5.46 9.54
CA GLY A 94 11.10 4.27 10.34
C GLY A 94 10.00 3.38 9.76
N ARG A 95 8.88 3.29 10.47
CA ARG A 95 7.72 2.46 10.08
C ARG A 95 6.91 3.11 8.96
N LEU A 96 6.23 2.26 8.19
CA LEU A 96 5.21 2.63 7.21
C LEU A 96 3.81 2.46 7.81
N LEU A 97 2.80 3.07 7.16
CA LEU A 97 1.39 2.89 7.52
C LEU A 97 0.98 1.42 7.73
N PRO A 98 1.30 0.46 6.83
CA PRO A 98 0.97 -0.95 7.05
C PRO A 98 1.61 -1.56 8.30
N ASP A 99 2.75 -1.06 8.77
CA ASP A 99 3.38 -1.59 9.99
C ASP A 99 2.59 -1.21 11.25
N PHE A 100 1.96 -0.04 11.26
CA PHE A 100 1.07 0.38 12.35
C PHE A 100 -0.22 -0.44 12.32
N ILE A 101 -0.76 -0.73 11.13
CA ILE A 101 -1.92 -1.63 10.95
C ILE A 101 -1.57 -3.03 11.44
N ALA A 102 -0.42 -3.57 11.04
CA ALA A 102 0.06 -4.89 11.48
C ALA A 102 0.23 -4.94 13.01
N LYS A 103 0.90 -3.94 13.61
CA LYS A 103 1.06 -3.83 15.07
C LYS A 103 -0.30 -3.86 15.77
N TYR A 104 -1.26 -3.07 15.29
CA TYR A 104 -2.60 -3.00 15.87
C TYR A 104 -3.36 -4.32 15.74
N ALA A 105 -3.20 -5.01 14.60
CA ALA A 105 -3.77 -6.34 14.36
C ALA A 105 -3.01 -7.48 15.05
N LYS A 106 -1.98 -7.18 15.86
CA LYS A 106 -1.08 -8.15 16.51
C LYS A 106 -0.41 -9.10 15.50
N LEU A 107 -0.13 -8.58 14.30
CA LEU A 107 0.65 -9.24 13.26
C LEU A 107 2.13 -8.87 13.39
N PRO A 108 3.04 -9.76 12.95
CA PRO A 108 4.43 -9.37 12.76
C PRO A 108 4.54 -8.27 11.69
N LEU A 109 5.72 -7.63 11.60
CA LEU A 109 6.04 -6.80 10.44
C LEU A 109 5.91 -7.65 9.18
N ILE A 110 5.20 -7.13 8.18
CA ILE A 110 4.99 -7.85 6.93
C ILE A 110 6.28 -7.76 6.11
N PRO A 111 6.89 -8.90 5.74
CA PRO A 111 8.18 -8.90 5.08
C PRO A 111 8.07 -8.47 3.60
N PRO A 112 9.08 -7.77 3.04
CA PRO A 112 9.18 -7.56 1.60
C PRO A 112 9.37 -8.91 0.88
N PHE A 113 8.63 -9.13 -0.20
CA PHE A 113 8.64 -10.38 -0.95
C PHE A 113 10.03 -10.77 -1.49
N LEU A 114 10.81 -9.80 -1.98
CA LEU A 114 12.09 -10.07 -2.65
C LEU A 114 13.30 -10.19 -1.71
N LYS A 115 13.14 -9.95 -0.40
CA LYS A 115 14.28 -10.02 0.52
C LYS A 115 14.83 -11.45 0.61
N PRO A 116 16.13 -11.67 0.33
CA PRO A 116 16.77 -12.97 0.47
C PRO A 116 16.63 -13.51 1.90
N GLY A 117 16.47 -14.83 2.01
CA GLY A 117 16.28 -15.53 3.28
C GLY A 117 14.83 -15.57 3.77
N ASN A 118 13.92 -14.75 3.23
CA ASN A 118 12.50 -14.92 3.49
C ASN A 118 12.03 -16.24 2.85
N ASN A 119 11.47 -17.11 3.65
CA ASN A 119 10.89 -18.37 3.19
C ASN A 119 9.36 -18.29 3.22
N ILE A 120 8.69 -19.24 2.58
CA ILE A 120 7.23 -19.21 2.46
C ILE A 120 6.49 -19.28 3.82
N ASN A 121 7.13 -19.78 4.89
CA ASN A 121 6.55 -19.71 6.25
C ASN A 121 6.41 -18.28 6.72
N ASP A 122 7.40 -17.45 6.44
CA ASP A 122 7.43 -16.06 6.86
C ASP A 122 6.28 -15.27 6.19
N MET A 123 5.78 -15.80 5.07
CA MET A 123 4.69 -15.22 4.28
C MET A 123 3.31 -15.82 4.59
N ALA A 124 3.20 -16.79 5.51
CA ALA A 124 1.91 -17.36 5.93
C ALA A 124 1.00 -16.33 6.63
N MET A 125 1.60 -15.27 7.17
CA MET A 125 0.90 -14.12 7.78
C MET A 125 0.78 -12.92 6.82
N GLY A 126 1.24 -13.06 5.58
CA GLY A 126 1.21 -11.99 4.59
C GLY A 126 2.59 -11.67 4.01
N ALA A 127 2.59 -10.94 2.90
CA ALA A 127 3.80 -10.47 2.23
C ALA A 127 3.55 -9.09 1.63
N ASN A 128 4.62 -8.30 1.57
CA ASN A 128 4.60 -6.98 0.98
C ASN A 128 5.21 -7.06 -0.42
N PHE A 129 4.39 -6.77 -1.43
CA PHE A 129 4.74 -6.78 -2.84
C PHE A 129 4.94 -5.37 -3.40
N ALA A 130 4.68 -4.32 -2.61
CA ALA A 130 4.79 -2.94 -3.07
C ALA A 130 6.23 -2.60 -3.47
N SER A 131 6.38 -1.67 -4.40
CA SER A 131 7.66 -1.27 -4.97
C SER A 131 7.67 0.22 -5.22
N ALA A 132 8.69 0.92 -4.73
CA ALA A 132 8.82 2.34 -5.01
C ALA A 132 8.87 2.62 -6.53
N GLY A 133 8.27 3.75 -6.93
CA GLY A 133 8.07 4.13 -8.33
C GLY A 133 6.95 3.38 -9.07
N ALA A 134 6.43 2.26 -8.54
CA ALA A 134 5.44 1.46 -9.25
C ALA A 134 4.17 2.25 -9.63
N GLY A 135 3.70 2.04 -10.85
CA GLY A 135 2.39 2.47 -11.34
C GLY A 135 1.43 1.29 -11.51
N ALA A 136 0.17 1.61 -11.77
CA ALA A 136 -0.80 0.62 -12.22
C ALA A 136 -0.56 0.22 -13.68
N LEU A 137 0.02 1.10 -14.48
CA LEU A 137 0.42 0.85 -15.87
C LEU A 137 1.84 0.26 -15.90
N VAL A 138 2.08 -0.69 -16.81
CA VAL A 138 3.39 -1.35 -16.95
C VAL A 138 4.46 -0.42 -17.54
N GLU A 139 4.03 0.62 -18.24
CA GLU A 139 4.89 1.64 -18.84
C GLU A 139 5.48 2.60 -17.79
N THR A 140 4.87 2.69 -16.60
CA THR A 140 5.33 3.58 -15.53
C THR A 140 6.67 3.09 -14.98
N PHE A 141 7.75 3.85 -15.25
CA PHE A 141 9.14 3.50 -14.89
C PHE A 141 9.52 2.07 -15.33
N GLN A 142 9.11 1.69 -16.53
CA GLN A 142 9.29 0.34 -17.06
C GLN A 142 10.75 -0.12 -16.97
N GLY A 143 10.97 -1.27 -16.34
CA GLY A 143 12.30 -1.87 -16.16
C GLY A 143 12.99 -1.50 -14.85
N ASP A 144 12.60 -0.40 -14.22
CA ASP A 144 13.21 0.09 -12.97
C ASP A 144 12.38 -0.26 -11.73
N VAL A 145 11.12 -0.69 -11.90
CA VAL A 145 10.18 -0.93 -10.79
C VAL A 145 9.43 -2.26 -10.94
N ILE A 146 8.80 -2.71 -9.85
CA ILE A 146 7.88 -3.86 -9.89
C ILE A 146 6.47 -3.32 -10.14
N ASP A 147 6.05 -3.29 -11.40
CA ASP A 147 4.71 -2.85 -11.79
C ASP A 147 3.60 -3.71 -11.14
N LEU A 148 2.38 -3.16 -11.06
CA LEU A 148 1.28 -3.79 -10.34
C LEU A 148 0.93 -5.22 -10.82
N GLN A 149 1.07 -5.53 -12.11
CA GLN A 149 0.84 -6.89 -12.62
C GLN A 149 1.94 -7.84 -12.17
N THR A 150 3.20 -7.39 -12.15
CA THR A 150 4.30 -8.17 -11.59
C THR A 150 4.14 -8.40 -10.08
N GLN A 151 3.63 -7.42 -9.33
CA GLN A 151 3.29 -7.58 -7.91
C GLN A 151 2.23 -8.68 -7.70
N LEU A 152 1.18 -8.71 -8.53
CA LEU A 152 0.21 -9.79 -8.55
C LEU A 152 0.85 -11.15 -8.88
N GLY A 153 1.76 -11.19 -9.85
CA GLY A 153 2.54 -12.39 -10.17
C GLY A 153 3.32 -12.92 -8.95
N ASN A 154 3.91 -12.02 -8.16
CA ASN A 154 4.59 -12.36 -6.92
C ASN A 154 3.63 -12.92 -5.86
N MET A 155 2.42 -12.36 -5.72
CA MET A 155 1.39 -12.95 -4.87
C MET A 155 0.98 -14.35 -5.33
N LYS A 156 0.83 -14.58 -6.65
CA LYS A 156 0.52 -15.90 -7.21
C LYS A 156 1.62 -16.92 -6.85
N LYS A 157 2.90 -16.51 -6.84
CA LYS A 157 4.02 -17.35 -6.36
C LYS A 157 3.87 -17.68 -4.86
N VAL A 158 3.52 -16.70 -4.03
CA VAL A 158 3.23 -16.95 -2.59
C VAL A 158 2.07 -17.92 -2.43
N GLY A 159 0.96 -17.74 -3.16
CA GLY A 159 -0.17 -18.65 -3.14
C GLY A 159 0.21 -20.09 -3.51
N LYS A 160 1.03 -20.28 -4.55
CA LYS A 160 1.55 -21.60 -4.94
C LYS A 160 2.44 -22.20 -3.86
N GLY A 161 3.34 -21.40 -3.28
CA GLY A 161 4.22 -21.85 -2.19
C GLY A 161 3.42 -22.28 -0.96
N LEU A 162 2.43 -21.49 -0.54
CA LEU A 162 1.56 -21.82 0.59
C LEU A 162 0.77 -23.09 0.33
N ARG A 163 0.24 -23.29 -0.89
CA ARG A 163 -0.45 -24.53 -1.26
C ARG A 163 0.47 -25.74 -1.15
N ASN A 164 1.71 -25.64 -1.65
CA ASN A 164 2.66 -26.75 -1.61
C ASN A 164 3.04 -27.14 -0.18
N LYS A 165 3.02 -26.18 0.75
CA LYS A 165 3.48 -26.39 2.12
C LYS A 165 2.37 -26.75 3.10
N LEU A 166 1.25 -26.04 3.03
CA LEU A 166 0.12 -26.14 3.96
C LEU A 166 -1.04 -26.96 3.39
N GLY A 167 -0.99 -27.29 2.11
CA GLY A 167 -2.10 -27.91 1.40
C GLY A 167 -3.10 -26.88 0.85
N LYS A 168 -4.05 -27.38 0.06
CA LYS A 168 -5.03 -26.53 -0.66
C LYS A 168 -5.97 -25.81 0.31
N GLU A 169 -6.50 -26.52 1.29
CA GLU A 169 -7.54 -26.01 2.20
C GLU A 169 -7.02 -24.85 3.06
N GLU A 170 -5.86 -25.02 3.69
CA GLU A 170 -5.26 -23.97 4.51
C GLU A 170 -4.86 -22.76 3.67
N ARG A 171 -4.31 -22.98 2.46
CA ARG A 171 -4.05 -21.88 1.51
C ARG A 171 -5.33 -21.13 1.14
N ASP A 172 -6.41 -21.84 0.80
CA ASP A 172 -7.68 -21.23 0.43
C ASP A 172 -8.26 -20.42 1.61
N ALA A 173 -8.15 -20.94 2.83
CA ALA A 173 -8.54 -20.24 4.06
C ALA A 173 -7.72 -18.96 4.28
N LYS A 174 -6.40 -19.01 4.05
CA LYS A 174 -5.51 -17.84 4.19
C LYS A 174 -5.80 -16.76 3.15
N ILE A 175 -6.04 -17.14 1.89
CA ILE A 175 -6.35 -16.18 0.82
C ILE A 175 -7.74 -15.58 1.01
N SER A 176 -8.77 -16.39 1.31
CA SER A 176 -10.12 -15.88 1.55
C SER A 176 -10.26 -15.06 2.82
N GLY A 177 -9.54 -15.46 3.87
CA GLY A 177 -9.42 -14.74 5.13
C GLY A 177 -8.45 -13.55 5.08
N GLY A 178 -7.71 -13.35 3.99
CA GLY A 178 -6.68 -12.31 3.87
C GLY A 178 -7.25 -10.90 3.70
N VAL A 179 -6.45 -9.89 4.05
CA VAL A 179 -6.70 -8.47 3.78
C VAL A 179 -5.67 -7.96 2.77
N TYR A 180 -6.13 -7.20 1.78
CA TYR A 180 -5.33 -6.74 0.65
C TYR A 180 -5.29 -5.21 0.63
N MET A 181 -4.13 -4.61 0.88
CA MET A 181 -3.95 -3.16 0.90
C MET A 181 -3.30 -2.65 -0.38
N PHE A 182 -3.82 -1.53 -0.91
CA PHE A 182 -3.38 -0.91 -2.16
C PHE A 182 -3.08 0.58 -1.98
N SER A 183 -1.96 1.03 -2.53
CA SER A 183 -1.64 2.43 -2.83
C SER A 183 -0.96 2.48 -4.19
N ILE A 184 -1.67 2.90 -5.24
CA ILE A 184 -1.12 2.90 -6.60
C ILE A 184 -1.82 3.98 -7.43
N GLY A 185 -1.15 4.50 -8.46
CA GLY A 185 -1.70 5.54 -9.35
C GLY A 185 -0.88 6.83 -9.36
N SER A 186 -0.22 7.16 -8.24
CA SER A 186 0.55 8.41 -8.11
C SER A 186 1.63 8.53 -9.19
N ASN A 187 2.40 7.46 -9.39
CA ASN A 187 3.51 7.44 -10.33
C ASN A 187 3.05 7.43 -11.80
N ASP A 188 1.86 6.91 -12.11
CA ASP A 188 1.30 6.96 -13.46
C ASP A 188 1.06 8.41 -13.92
N TYR A 189 0.78 9.31 -12.98
CA TYR A 189 0.56 10.74 -13.26
C TYR A 189 1.84 11.57 -13.14
N MET A 190 2.81 11.14 -12.32
CA MET A 190 4.05 11.90 -12.07
C MET A 190 5.20 11.52 -13.00
N SER A 191 5.30 10.25 -13.40
CA SER A 191 6.46 9.73 -14.14
C SER A 191 6.81 10.52 -15.42
N PRO A 192 5.85 11.02 -16.22
CA PRO A 192 6.21 11.77 -17.44
C PRO A 192 6.92 13.08 -17.13
N PHE A 193 6.60 13.71 -15.99
CA PHE A 193 7.23 14.94 -15.53
C PHE A 193 8.60 14.69 -14.89
N LEU A 194 8.74 13.58 -14.15
CA LEU A 194 10.00 13.20 -13.50
C LEU A 194 11.07 12.75 -14.51
N THR A 195 10.66 12.16 -15.63
CA THR A 195 11.54 11.63 -16.67
C THR A 195 11.67 12.53 -17.89
N ASN A 196 10.95 13.66 -17.92
CA ASN A 196 10.83 14.55 -19.08
C ASN A 196 10.39 13.81 -20.36
N SER A 197 9.49 12.84 -20.21
CA SER A 197 9.03 11.97 -21.30
C SER A 197 7.83 12.60 -22.01
N SER A 198 8.12 13.44 -23.01
CA SER A 198 7.09 14.11 -23.82
C SER A 198 6.26 13.15 -24.69
N SER A 199 6.76 11.94 -24.95
CA SER A 199 6.06 10.89 -25.68
C SER A 199 5.07 10.07 -24.83
N SER A 200 4.93 10.39 -23.55
CA SER A 200 4.00 9.70 -22.66
C SER A 200 2.55 9.78 -23.18
N LEU A 201 1.84 8.66 -23.09
CA LEU A 201 0.41 8.57 -23.41
C LEU A 201 -0.44 9.61 -22.65
N LEU A 202 0.03 10.05 -21.48
CA LEU A 202 -0.63 11.09 -20.68
C LEU A 202 -0.83 12.39 -21.47
N PHE A 203 0.14 12.79 -22.30
CA PHE A 203 0.09 14.04 -23.07
C PHE A 203 -0.70 13.93 -24.38
N HIS A 204 -0.95 12.71 -24.85
CA HIS A 204 -1.68 12.43 -26.11
C HIS A 204 -3.08 11.87 -25.89
N THR A 205 -3.52 11.76 -24.63
CA THR A 205 -4.80 11.19 -24.23
C THR A 205 -5.54 12.17 -23.33
N SER A 206 -6.88 12.21 -23.40
CA SER A 206 -7.63 13.02 -22.44
C SER A 206 -7.43 12.52 -21.00
N SER A 207 -7.37 13.44 -20.03
CA SER A 207 -7.21 13.09 -18.60
C SER A 207 -8.21 12.04 -18.14
N SER A 208 -9.46 12.14 -18.60
CA SER A 208 -10.52 11.16 -18.36
C SER A 208 -10.17 9.76 -18.86
N ARG A 209 -9.65 9.63 -20.09
CA ARG A 209 -9.31 8.33 -20.66
C ARG A 209 -8.05 7.75 -20.01
N PHE A 210 -7.05 8.57 -19.73
CA PHE A 210 -5.83 8.12 -19.06
C PHE A 210 -6.12 7.63 -17.62
N VAL A 211 -6.90 8.39 -16.84
CA VAL A 211 -7.35 7.94 -15.50
C VAL A 211 -8.16 6.65 -15.58
N ALA A 212 -9.00 6.49 -16.61
CA ALA A 212 -9.74 5.24 -16.80
C ALA A 212 -8.82 4.04 -17.06
N MET A 213 -7.71 4.21 -17.80
CA MET A 213 -6.72 3.15 -18.03
C MET A 213 -6.00 2.72 -16.73
N VAL A 214 -5.57 3.69 -15.92
CA VAL A 214 -4.95 3.44 -14.60
C VAL A 214 -5.91 2.66 -13.70
N LEU A 215 -7.17 3.12 -13.58
CA LEU A 215 -8.18 2.46 -12.76
C LEU A 215 -8.61 1.09 -13.31
N ALA A 216 -8.58 0.89 -14.64
CA ALA A 216 -8.87 -0.40 -15.25
C ALA A 216 -7.80 -1.44 -14.89
N ASN A 217 -6.52 -1.07 -14.90
CA ASN A 217 -5.43 -1.96 -14.49
C ASN A 217 -5.49 -2.33 -13.01
N LEU A 218 -5.73 -1.35 -12.13
CA LEU A 218 -6.00 -1.61 -10.71
C LEU A 218 -7.20 -2.56 -10.55
N THR A 219 -8.29 -2.31 -11.28
CA THR A 219 -9.50 -3.15 -11.23
C THR A 219 -9.22 -4.59 -11.67
N ALA A 220 -8.40 -4.78 -12.70
CA ALA A 220 -8.03 -6.11 -13.19
C ALA A 220 -7.29 -6.91 -12.11
N VAL A 221 -6.30 -6.30 -11.44
CA VAL A 221 -5.57 -6.96 -10.34
C VAL A 221 -6.49 -7.29 -9.16
N VAL A 222 -7.41 -6.39 -8.81
CA VAL A 222 -8.41 -6.65 -7.77
C VAL A 222 -9.32 -7.83 -8.14
N LYS A 223 -9.76 -7.93 -9.40
CA LYS A 223 -10.57 -9.06 -9.89
C LYS A 223 -9.78 -10.37 -9.86
N ASP A 224 -8.52 -10.38 -10.27
CA ASP A 224 -7.66 -11.56 -10.19
C ASP A 224 -7.48 -12.06 -8.75
N ILE A 225 -7.26 -11.15 -7.79
CA ILE A 225 -7.17 -11.51 -6.36
C ILE A 225 -8.51 -12.03 -5.84
N TYR A 226 -9.61 -11.44 -6.30
CA TYR A 226 -10.95 -11.92 -5.97
C TYR A 226 -11.20 -13.34 -6.50
N ASP A 227 -10.77 -13.64 -7.73
CA ASP A 227 -10.89 -14.96 -8.35
C ASP A 227 -10.02 -16.00 -7.64
N MET A 228 -8.90 -15.57 -7.05
CA MET A 228 -8.10 -16.41 -6.16
C MET A 228 -8.77 -16.68 -4.80
N GLY A 229 -9.85 -15.98 -4.47
CA GLY A 229 -10.62 -16.14 -3.23
C GLY A 229 -10.59 -14.92 -2.31
N GLY A 230 -9.80 -13.88 -2.60
CA GLY A 230 -9.69 -12.67 -1.78
C GLY A 230 -11.01 -11.90 -1.69
N ARG A 231 -11.34 -11.37 -0.50
CA ARG A 231 -12.64 -10.68 -0.28
C ARG A 231 -12.54 -9.32 0.38
N LYS A 232 -11.44 -8.99 1.06
CA LYS A 232 -11.33 -7.77 1.88
C LYS A 232 -10.21 -6.86 1.40
N PHE A 233 -10.57 -5.71 0.87
CA PHE A 233 -9.64 -4.80 0.22
C PHE A 233 -9.59 -3.45 0.96
N VAL A 234 -8.40 -2.87 1.03
CA VAL A 234 -8.16 -1.54 1.60
C VAL A 234 -7.45 -0.72 0.54
N PHE A 235 -8.00 0.43 0.19
CA PHE A 235 -7.42 1.33 -0.81
C PHE A 235 -7.00 2.63 -0.14
N MET A 236 -5.83 3.14 -0.52
CA MET A 236 -5.44 4.52 -0.29
C MET A 236 -5.69 5.30 -1.58
N ASN A 237 -6.39 6.43 -1.48
CA ASN A 237 -6.54 7.31 -2.63
C ASN A 237 -5.26 8.12 -2.90
N VAL A 238 -5.15 8.70 -4.09
CA VAL A 238 -3.96 9.43 -4.55
C VAL A 238 -3.87 10.78 -3.81
N PRO A 239 -2.74 11.13 -3.18
CA PRO A 239 -2.60 12.42 -2.51
C PRO A 239 -2.60 13.59 -3.51
N THR A 240 -2.70 14.83 -3.03
CA THR A 240 -2.52 16.02 -3.88
C THR A 240 -1.08 16.07 -4.40
N LEU A 241 -0.86 15.54 -5.61
CA LEU A 241 0.48 15.29 -6.17
C LEU A 241 1.32 16.55 -6.31
N GLY A 242 0.71 17.68 -6.70
CA GLY A 242 1.43 18.95 -6.83
C GLY A 242 1.89 19.55 -5.50
N CYS A 243 1.48 18.98 -4.35
CA CYS A 243 2.03 19.35 -3.04
C CYS A 243 3.28 18.55 -2.67
N LEU A 244 3.60 17.46 -3.37
CA LEU A 244 4.76 16.64 -3.08
C LEU A 244 6.05 17.42 -3.35
N PRO A 245 7.11 17.26 -2.53
CA PRO A 245 8.34 18.03 -2.68
C PRO A 245 8.95 17.98 -4.08
N ALA A 246 9.02 16.79 -4.69
CA ALA A 246 9.54 16.62 -6.05
C ALA A 246 8.75 17.44 -7.09
N MET A 247 7.42 17.41 -7.03
CA MET A 247 6.57 18.17 -7.94
C MET A 247 6.68 19.69 -7.69
N ARG A 248 6.77 20.13 -6.44
CA ARG A 248 6.97 21.56 -6.11
C ARG A 248 8.29 22.10 -6.68
N LEU A 249 9.35 21.28 -6.67
CA LEU A 249 10.64 21.64 -7.26
C LEU A 249 10.57 21.71 -8.79
N LEU A 250 9.93 20.74 -9.44
CA LEU A 250 9.85 20.68 -10.90
C LEU A 250 8.94 21.76 -11.51
N MET A 251 7.79 22.04 -10.88
CA MET A 251 6.80 22.97 -11.44
C MET A 251 7.18 24.46 -11.26
N LYS A 252 8.32 24.76 -10.60
CA LYS A 252 8.86 26.12 -10.42
C LYS A 252 7.83 27.16 -9.96
N ASN A 253 6.88 26.77 -9.11
CA ASN A 253 5.83 27.69 -8.65
C ASN A 253 6.45 28.82 -7.80
N PRO A 254 6.35 30.10 -8.22
CA PRO A 254 7.12 31.21 -7.64
C PRO A 254 6.84 31.43 -6.15
N ASN A 255 5.69 30.99 -5.64
CA ASN A 255 5.30 31.16 -4.23
C ASN A 255 5.54 29.91 -3.36
N GLY A 256 6.16 28.87 -3.93
CA GLY A 256 6.32 27.57 -3.26
C GLY A 256 4.98 26.90 -2.93
N LYS A 257 3.85 27.36 -3.45
CA LYS A 257 2.54 26.74 -3.23
C LYS A 257 2.44 25.38 -3.93
N CYS A 258 1.47 24.56 -3.51
CA CYS A 258 1.12 23.36 -4.25
C CYS A 258 0.76 23.72 -5.69
N TYR A 259 1.16 22.87 -6.63
CA TYR A 259 0.74 22.99 -8.02
C TYR A 259 -0.65 22.37 -8.19
N GLU A 260 -1.68 23.19 -8.41
CA GLU A 260 -3.07 22.73 -8.45
C GLU A 260 -3.49 22.15 -9.81
N GLU A 261 -2.74 22.41 -10.87
CA GLU A 261 -3.07 21.97 -12.22
C GLU A 261 -2.43 20.61 -12.58
N GLN A 262 -2.75 20.10 -13.77
CA GLN A 262 -2.20 18.88 -14.38
C GLN A 262 -2.24 17.65 -13.45
N VAL A 263 -1.12 17.31 -12.80
CA VAL A 263 -1.00 16.13 -11.93
C VAL A 263 -2.01 16.14 -10.77
N SER A 264 -2.32 17.31 -10.23
CA SER A 264 -3.29 17.43 -9.13
C SER A 264 -4.73 17.24 -9.62
N GLU A 265 -5.06 17.69 -10.83
CA GLU A 265 -6.37 17.43 -11.45
C GLU A 265 -6.55 15.95 -11.82
N LEU A 266 -5.49 15.28 -12.29
CA LEU A 266 -5.51 13.83 -12.52
C LEU A 266 -5.74 13.05 -11.23
N ALA A 267 -5.11 13.45 -10.13
CA ALA A 267 -5.33 12.86 -8.82
C ALA A 267 -6.77 13.08 -8.30
N LYS A 268 -7.32 14.29 -8.43
CA LYS A 268 -8.72 14.59 -8.08
C LYS A 268 -9.69 13.72 -8.89
N LEU A 269 -9.47 13.63 -10.21
CA LEU A 269 -10.30 12.81 -11.10
C LEU A 269 -10.19 11.31 -10.79
N HIS A 270 -8.98 10.82 -10.50
CA HIS A 270 -8.75 9.44 -10.04
C HIS A 270 -9.56 9.15 -8.78
N ASN A 271 -9.43 9.99 -7.76
CA ASN A 271 -10.07 9.78 -6.46
C ASN A 271 -11.61 9.83 -6.56
N ALA A 272 -12.13 10.77 -7.35
CA ALA A 272 -13.56 10.88 -7.62
C ALA A 272 -14.08 9.60 -8.30
N ARG A 273 -13.40 9.11 -9.34
CA ARG A 273 -13.82 7.90 -10.06
C ARG A 273 -13.65 6.61 -9.26
N LEU A 274 -12.55 6.49 -8.51
CA LEU A 274 -12.31 5.33 -7.65
C LEU A 274 -13.44 5.18 -6.64
N SER A 275 -13.78 6.27 -5.93
CA SER A 275 -14.79 6.27 -4.87
C SER A 275 -16.23 6.18 -5.35
N THR A 276 -16.59 6.88 -6.44
CA THR A 276 -17.99 6.99 -6.89
C THR A 276 -18.39 5.97 -7.95
N VAL A 277 -17.43 5.41 -8.70
CA VAL A 277 -17.71 4.50 -9.82
C VAL A 277 -17.10 3.13 -9.59
N VAL A 278 -15.78 3.04 -9.42
CA VAL A 278 -15.06 1.76 -9.45
C VAL A 278 -15.40 0.88 -8.25
N LEU A 279 -15.25 1.41 -7.04
CA LEU A 279 -15.48 0.62 -5.82
C LEU A 279 -16.96 0.25 -5.63
N PRO A 280 -17.95 1.15 -5.84
CA PRO A 280 -19.36 0.76 -5.80
C PRO A 280 -19.73 -0.28 -6.85
N ARG A 281 -19.18 -0.17 -8.08
CA ARG A 281 -19.39 -1.17 -9.12
C ARG A 281 -18.86 -2.54 -8.71
N LEU A 282 -17.64 -2.61 -8.19
CA LEU A 282 -17.06 -3.87 -7.71
C LEU A 282 -17.87 -4.49 -6.59
N ALA A 283 -18.34 -3.70 -5.62
CA ALA A 283 -19.18 -4.21 -4.54
C ALA A 283 -20.54 -4.75 -5.02
N ARG A 284 -21.08 -4.20 -6.11
CA ARG A 284 -22.32 -4.71 -6.74
C ARG A 284 -22.08 -5.97 -7.58
N GLU A 285 -20.99 -6.02 -8.33
CA GLU A 285 -20.67 -7.13 -9.24
C GLU A 285 -20.10 -8.36 -8.52
N LEU A 286 -19.33 -8.16 -7.46
CA LEU A 286 -18.53 -9.20 -6.83
C LEU A 286 -19.11 -9.60 -5.47
N LYS A 287 -19.76 -10.77 -5.43
CA LYS A 287 -20.41 -11.28 -4.22
C LYS A 287 -19.41 -11.44 -3.07
N GLY A 288 -19.69 -10.75 -1.96
CA GLY A 288 -18.85 -10.80 -0.76
C GLY A 288 -17.59 -9.94 -0.84
N PHE A 289 -17.42 -9.12 -1.88
CA PHE A 289 -16.40 -8.08 -1.94
C PHE A 289 -16.67 -7.03 -0.86
N LYS A 290 -15.70 -6.84 0.02
CA LYS A 290 -15.70 -5.81 1.06
C LYS A 290 -14.51 -4.90 0.82
N TYR A 291 -14.74 -3.60 0.90
CA TYR A 291 -13.66 -2.64 0.76
C TYR A 291 -13.72 -1.54 1.82
N SER A 292 -12.58 -0.90 2.04
CA SER A 292 -12.48 0.39 2.71
C SER A 292 -11.57 1.31 1.91
N LEU A 293 -11.93 2.58 1.86
CA LEU A 293 -11.14 3.62 1.22
C LEU A 293 -10.61 4.57 2.30
N PHE A 294 -9.30 4.60 2.48
CA PHE A 294 -8.64 5.63 3.25
C PHE A 294 -8.46 6.87 2.38
N ASP A 295 -9.12 7.97 2.76
CA ASP A 295 -8.93 9.27 2.15
C ASP A 295 -7.58 9.90 2.59
N PHE A 296 -6.51 9.34 2.04
CA PHE A 296 -5.15 9.77 2.24
C PHE A 296 -4.92 11.20 1.75
N SER A 297 -5.54 11.59 0.64
CA SER A 297 -5.47 12.94 0.09
C SER A 297 -5.94 14.00 1.08
N THR A 298 -7.17 13.87 1.60
CA THR A 298 -7.68 14.79 2.61
C THR A 298 -6.88 14.70 3.90
N SER A 299 -6.47 13.51 4.32
CA SER A 299 -5.66 13.33 5.54
C SER A 299 -4.32 14.08 5.45
N LEU A 300 -3.61 13.96 4.33
CA LEU A 300 -2.35 14.65 4.10
C LEU A 300 -2.57 16.16 4.01
N HIS A 301 -3.60 16.62 3.30
CA HIS A 301 -3.93 18.04 3.19
C HIS A 301 -4.22 18.67 4.57
N ARG A 302 -4.98 17.98 5.43
CA ARG A 302 -5.24 18.45 6.80
C ARG A 302 -3.97 18.55 7.64
N ARG A 303 -3.04 17.60 7.50
CA ARG A 303 -1.74 17.67 8.19
C ARG A 303 -0.90 18.85 7.73
N MET A 304 -0.95 19.20 6.44
CA MET A 304 -0.24 20.36 5.89
C MET A 304 -0.85 21.69 6.30
N THR A 305 -2.18 21.77 6.39
CA THR A 305 -2.91 23.02 6.71
C THR A 305 -3.13 23.25 8.20
N HIS A 306 -3.15 22.18 9.00
CA HIS A 306 -3.35 22.24 10.45
C HIS A 306 -2.27 21.43 11.19
N PRO A 307 -0.97 21.72 10.96
CA PRO A 307 0.12 20.92 11.49
C PRO A 307 0.09 20.77 13.02
N SER A 308 -0.25 21.83 13.76
CA SER A 308 -0.34 21.82 15.22
C SER A 308 -1.26 20.73 15.80
N ASN A 309 -2.26 20.27 15.04
CA ASN A 309 -3.17 19.21 15.47
C ASN A 309 -2.54 17.81 15.43
N TYR A 310 -1.38 17.66 14.81
CA TYR A 310 -0.73 16.37 14.54
C TYR A 310 0.67 16.26 15.13
N GLY A 311 1.08 17.23 15.97
CA GLY A 311 2.38 17.29 16.60
C GLY A 311 3.22 18.49 16.14
N THR A 312 4.46 18.56 16.62
CA THR A 312 5.39 19.64 16.30
C THR A 312 6.23 19.24 15.09
N PHE A 313 6.20 20.06 14.03
CA PHE A 313 7.04 19.87 12.86
C PHE A 313 8.36 20.59 13.09
N TYR A 314 9.44 19.85 13.37
CA TYR A 314 10.76 20.44 13.44
C TYR A 314 11.34 20.54 12.02
N LEU A 315 11.57 21.77 11.58
CA LEU A 315 12.41 22.06 10.43
C LEU A 315 13.84 22.29 10.96
N ASN A 316 14.62 21.23 11.14
CA ASN A 316 16.03 21.40 11.48
C ASN A 316 16.80 21.86 10.24
N LEU A 317 17.06 23.17 10.18
CA LEU A 317 17.87 23.82 9.15
C LEU A 317 19.35 23.66 9.49
N ILE A 318 19.94 22.52 9.13
CA ILE A 318 21.41 22.39 9.10
C ILE A 318 21.82 21.85 7.72
N GLY A 319 22.19 22.79 6.83
CA GLY A 319 23.07 22.62 5.65
C GLY A 319 22.75 21.57 4.56
N GLY A 320 22.30 22.02 3.37
CA GLY A 320 22.47 21.28 2.10
C GLY A 320 21.40 20.23 1.73
N PRO A 321 21.23 19.86 0.44
CA PRO A 321 19.91 19.68 -0.13
C PRO A 321 19.45 18.22 -0.19
N VAL A 322 18.79 17.72 0.86
CA VAL A 322 17.58 16.86 0.76
C VAL A 322 16.78 17.09 2.03
N LYS A 323 15.60 17.71 1.91
CA LYS A 323 14.72 18.01 3.05
C LYS A 323 13.80 16.83 3.30
N LEU A 324 14.09 15.99 4.28
CA LEU A 324 13.08 15.08 4.84
C LEU A 324 12.26 15.81 5.90
N LEU A 325 10.93 15.68 5.79
CA LEU A 325 10.03 15.98 6.90
C LEU A 325 10.22 14.88 7.94
N THR A 326 10.78 15.25 9.08
CA THR A 326 10.97 14.34 10.21
C THR A 326 9.73 14.35 11.08
N PHE A 327 9.15 13.19 11.33
CA PHE A 327 8.15 12.99 12.37
C PHE A 327 8.90 12.57 13.64
N GLU A 328 9.20 13.52 14.52
CA GLU A 328 9.57 13.17 15.89
C GLU A 328 8.32 13.27 16.75
N GLY A 329 7.82 12.10 17.18
CA GLY A 329 6.68 11.94 18.05
C GLY A 329 6.66 10.54 18.64
#